data_AF-Q4DD63-F1
#
_entry.id   AF-Q4DD63-F1
#
_cell.length_a   1.000
_cell.length_b   1.000
_cell.length_c   1.000
_cell.angle_alpha   90.00
_cell.angle_beta   90.00
_cell.angle_gamma   90.00
#
_symmetry.space_group_name_H-M   'P 1'
#
loop_
_entity.id
_entity.type
_entity.pdbx_description
1 polymer ?
#
loop_
_entity_poly.entity_id
_entity_poly.type
_entity_poly.pdbx_seq_one_letter_code
_entity_poly.pdbx_strand_id
1 'polypeptide(L)'
;MVAPLMLDLMDFRRMMCNISVPIRLLVLVQNGREAMLSLCLQELGRVYGWSGRLVVSRHPENIGYSAAVNIGLRLALSLPREEVPFVFVTNSDVKFSPDLLPNLLRDVHEVTRHDAARMDELAAEAANEPSESSPVLRRGLRVLRSTVNDSRLSTSALLPDRIRYASVKEREKAFSKHYGHFCAYLKSSCFTSVMLTRLAISTVGYFDENFYPDCVEDVDYSLRLRLLGFQERNVLYGKFLHRGSSNIRFSNEMELPDALWYRRVKSLMTNQPYAVMKWNGLKACCDGCKEPYDGMVPLDVWVKDEARIQRIRVYGHDEIRRVPSIDYDRRLLHPVRNKGR
;
A
#
# COMPACT_ATOMS: atom_id res chain seq x y z
N MET A 1 -7.94 10.68 -2.02
CA MET A 1 -8.08 9.99 -0.73
C MET A 1 -8.58 8.58 -0.99
N VAL A 2 -7.99 7.58 -0.33
CA VAL A 2 -8.35 6.17 -0.44
C VAL A 2 -8.68 5.66 0.96
N ALA A 3 -9.86 5.08 1.12
CA ALA A 3 -10.32 4.49 2.39
C ALA A 3 -10.80 3.06 2.15
N PRO A 4 -10.00 2.06 2.53
CA PRO A 4 -10.46 0.68 2.66
C PRO A 4 -11.45 0.54 3.83
N LEU A 5 -12.58 -0.13 3.59
CA LEU A 5 -13.69 -0.29 4.52
C LEU A 5 -14.09 -1.76 4.62
N MET A 6 -14.56 -2.19 5.79
CA MET A 6 -15.06 -3.55 6.02
C MET A 6 -16.24 -3.58 7.02
N LEU A 7 -15.99 -3.46 8.32
CA LEU A 7 -17.02 -3.51 9.39
C LEU A 7 -17.28 -2.13 10.02
N ASP A 8 -16.54 -1.12 9.58
CA ASP A 8 -16.26 0.12 10.28
C ASP A 8 -17.15 1.30 9.85
N LEU A 9 -18.39 1.05 9.41
CA LEU A 9 -19.30 2.08 8.88
C LEU A 9 -19.47 3.28 9.82
N MET A 10 -19.64 3.05 11.13
CA MET A 10 -19.83 4.15 12.08
C MET A 10 -18.58 4.99 12.28
N ASP A 11 -17.40 4.36 12.28
CA ASP A 11 -16.13 5.07 12.35
C ASP A 11 -15.89 5.84 11.05
N PHE A 12 -16.20 5.25 9.89
CA PHE A 12 -16.15 5.92 8.57
C PHE A 12 -17.02 7.17 8.53
N ARG A 13 -18.27 7.10 9.00
CA ARG A 13 -19.16 8.28 9.06
C ARG A 13 -18.55 9.38 9.92
N ARG A 14 -18.01 9.06 11.10
CA ARG A 14 -17.38 10.03 11.99
C ARG A 14 -16.14 10.65 11.38
N MET A 15 -15.29 9.85 10.73
CA MET A 15 -14.11 10.33 10.02
C MET A 15 -14.51 11.29 8.91
N MET A 16 -15.48 10.92 8.06
CA MET A 16 -15.93 11.78 6.97
C MET A 16 -16.51 13.11 7.46
N CYS A 17 -17.29 13.12 8.55
CA CYS A 17 -17.77 14.34 9.19
C CYS A 17 -16.65 15.19 9.81
N ASN A 18 -15.46 14.62 9.99
CA ASN A 18 -14.31 15.28 10.60
C ASN A 18 -13.28 15.78 9.57
N ILE A 19 -13.40 15.40 8.30
CA ILE A 19 -12.56 15.95 7.23
C ILE A 19 -12.89 17.45 7.04
N SER A 20 -11.90 18.32 7.30
CA SER A 20 -12.04 19.78 7.23
C SER A 20 -11.58 20.40 5.90
N VAL A 21 -11.22 19.57 4.92
CA VAL A 21 -10.64 20.00 3.65
C VAL A 21 -11.39 19.38 2.46
N PRO A 22 -11.48 20.07 1.31
CA PRO A 22 -12.08 19.48 0.11
C PRO A 22 -11.32 18.24 -0.35
N ILE A 23 -12.06 17.17 -0.69
CA ILE A 23 -11.49 15.97 -1.31
C ILE A 23 -11.72 16.06 -2.82
N ARG A 24 -10.64 16.10 -3.59
CA ARG A 24 -10.74 16.16 -5.06
C ARG A 24 -11.23 14.84 -5.67
N LEU A 25 -10.69 13.72 -5.19
CA LEU A 25 -11.08 12.36 -5.58
C LEU A 25 -11.10 11.48 -4.33
N LEU A 26 -12.26 10.87 -4.06
CA LEU A 26 -12.49 9.93 -2.97
C LEU A 26 -12.68 8.53 -3.54
N VAL A 27 -11.84 7.59 -3.11
CA VAL A 27 -11.92 6.18 -3.47
C VAL A 27 -12.27 5.39 -2.22
N LEU A 28 -13.46 4.81 -2.20
CA LEU A 28 -13.94 3.95 -1.12
C LEU A 28 -13.88 2.50 -1.62
N VAL A 29 -13.18 1.64 -0.89
CA VAL A 29 -13.07 0.22 -1.25
C VAL A 29 -13.70 -0.63 -0.17
N GLN A 30 -14.81 -1.26 -0.48
CA GLN A 30 -15.49 -2.18 0.42
C GLN A 30 -14.89 -3.58 0.28
N ASN A 31 -14.33 -4.09 1.36
CA ASN A 31 -13.97 -5.48 1.55
C ASN A 31 -15.10 -6.19 2.30
N GLY A 32 -15.66 -7.26 1.73
CA GLY A 32 -16.76 -8.01 2.33
C GLY A 32 -18.16 -7.55 1.90
N ARG A 33 -19.17 -8.08 2.57
CA ARG A 33 -20.60 -7.99 2.25
C ARG A 33 -21.45 -7.34 3.33
N GLU A 34 -20.85 -6.72 4.35
CA GLU A 34 -21.57 -6.07 5.44
C GLU A 34 -22.69 -5.17 4.86
N ALA A 35 -23.93 -5.49 5.23
CA ALA A 35 -25.11 -5.02 4.53
C ALA A 35 -25.31 -3.51 4.73
N MET A 36 -25.07 -3.00 5.94
CA MET A 36 -25.26 -1.59 6.24
C MET A 36 -24.25 -0.70 5.53
N LEU A 37 -22.99 -1.14 5.47
CA LEU A 37 -21.94 -0.50 4.69
C LEU A 37 -22.28 -0.54 3.20
N SER A 38 -22.70 -1.71 2.68
CA SER A 38 -23.10 -1.86 1.28
C SER A 38 -24.19 -0.86 0.88
N LEU A 39 -25.25 -0.76 1.68
CA LEU A 39 -26.36 0.17 1.48
C LEU A 39 -25.89 1.62 1.54
N CYS A 40 -25.07 1.97 2.53
CA CYS A 40 -24.53 3.32 2.65
C CYS A 40 -23.68 3.72 1.44
N LEU A 41 -22.81 2.83 0.96
CA LEU A 41 -21.96 3.10 -0.20
C LEU A 41 -22.75 3.11 -1.50
N GLN A 42 -23.84 2.33 -1.60
CA GLN A 42 -24.77 2.39 -2.73
C GLN A 42 -25.44 3.75 -2.81
N GLU A 43 -25.92 4.26 -1.68
CA GLU A 43 -26.55 5.57 -1.63
C GLU A 43 -25.56 6.70 -1.93
N LEU A 44 -24.35 6.65 -1.38
CA LEU A 44 -23.30 7.62 -1.73
C LEU A 44 -22.96 7.59 -3.22
N GLY A 45 -22.85 6.40 -3.83
CA GLY A 45 -22.63 6.24 -5.26
C GLY A 45 -23.78 6.83 -6.09
N ARG A 46 -25.03 6.63 -5.67
CA ARG A 46 -26.22 7.19 -6.32
C ARG A 46 -26.22 8.73 -6.28
N VAL A 47 -25.90 9.31 -5.12
CA VAL A 47 -25.97 10.76 -4.90
C VAL A 47 -24.77 11.51 -5.50
N TYR A 48 -23.57 10.95 -5.43
CA TYR A 48 -22.33 11.65 -5.77
C TYR A 48 -21.51 11.03 -6.90
N GLY A 49 -21.83 9.80 -7.34
CA GLY A 49 -21.04 9.08 -8.35
C GLY A 49 -20.99 9.77 -9.72
N TRP A 50 -22.03 10.51 -10.09
CA TRP A 50 -22.10 11.28 -11.34
C TRP A 50 -21.03 12.38 -11.45
N SER A 51 -20.46 12.82 -10.32
CA SER A 51 -19.45 13.87 -10.30
C SER A 51 -18.08 13.43 -10.83
N GLY A 52 -17.83 12.12 -10.95
CA GLY A 52 -16.50 11.56 -11.22
C GLY A 52 -15.49 11.72 -10.07
N ARG A 53 -15.89 12.35 -8.94
CA ARG A 53 -15.03 12.58 -7.77
C ARG A 53 -15.19 11.52 -6.68
N LEU A 54 -16.14 10.61 -6.83
CA LEU A 54 -16.35 9.48 -5.94
C LEU A 54 -16.25 8.19 -6.74
N VAL A 55 -15.36 7.30 -6.32
CA VAL A 55 -15.25 5.93 -6.82
C VAL A 55 -15.54 4.99 -5.66
N VAL A 56 -16.50 4.09 -5.87
CA VAL A 56 -16.83 3.03 -4.92
C VAL A 56 -16.49 1.70 -5.57
N SER A 57 -15.47 1.02 -5.04
CA SER A 57 -15.12 -0.34 -5.46
C SER A 57 -15.66 -1.34 -4.45
N ARG A 58 -16.47 -2.31 -4.91
CA ARG A 58 -17.07 -3.33 -4.05
C ARG A 58 -16.41 -4.68 -4.30
N HIS A 59 -15.92 -5.30 -3.23
CA HIS A 59 -15.32 -6.62 -3.25
C HIS A 59 -16.04 -7.52 -2.25
N PRO A 60 -17.04 -8.31 -2.70
CA PRO A 60 -17.76 -9.23 -1.82
C PRO A 60 -16.87 -10.28 -1.15
N GLU A 61 -15.70 -10.54 -1.71
CA GLU A 61 -14.61 -11.30 -1.11
C GLU A 61 -13.54 -10.31 -0.64
N ASN A 62 -13.02 -10.46 0.58
CA ASN A 62 -12.02 -9.55 1.10
C ASN A 62 -10.71 -9.68 0.28
N ILE A 63 -10.30 -8.59 -0.37
CA ILE A 63 -9.07 -8.56 -1.19
C ILE A 63 -7.83 -8.15 -0.40
N GLY A 64 -8.01 -7.77 0.86
CA GLY A 64 -6.96 -7.31 1.75
C GLY A 64 -6.78 -5.78 1.68
N TYR A 65 -6.19 -5.23 2.73
CA TYR A 65 -5.92 -3.81 2.86
C TYR A 65 -4.99 -3.31 1.75
N SER A 66 -3.86 -4.00 1.52
CA SER A 66 -2.90 -3.62 0.47
C SER A 66 -3.53 -3.55 -0.91
N ALA A 67 -4.34 -4.54 -1.29
CA ALA A 67 -5.01 -4.56 -2.58
C ALA A 67 -6.05 -3.43 -2.69
N ALA A 68 -6.80 -3.18 -1.61
CA ALA A 68 -7.75 -2.07 -1.55
C ALA A 68 -7.08 -0.70 -1.70
N VAL A 69 -5.95 -0.48 -1.03
CA VAL A 69 -5.16 0.74 -1.21
C VAL A 69 -4.62 0.83 -2.64
N ASN A 70 -4.12 -0.28 -3.19
CA ASN A 70 -3.57 -0.34 -4.55
C ASN A 70 -4.60 0.02 -5.63
N ILE A 71 -5.90 -0.26 -5.44
CA ILE A 71 -6.95 0.22 -6.37
C ILE A 71 -6.90 1.75 -6.49
N GLY A 72 -6.81 2.44 -5.35
CA GLY A 72 -6.72 3.89 -5.33
C GLY A 72 -5.39 4.42 -5.86
N LEU A 73 -4.27 3.73 -5.59
CA LEU A 73 -2.96 4.11 -6.13
C LEU A 73 -2.88 3.94 -7.66
N ARG A 74 -3.43 2.84 -8.18
CA ARG A 74 -3.51 2.59 -9.63
C ARG A 74 -4.34 3.67 -10.33
N LEU A 75 -5.49 4.02 -9.77
CA LEU A 75 -6.33 5.11 -10.28
C LEU A 75 -5.59 6.46 -10.22
N ALA A 76 -4.88 6.74 -9.13
CA ALA A 76 -4.08 7.97 -9.01
C ALA A 76 -3.02 8.06 -10.11
N LEU A 77 -2.33 6.95 -10.42
CA LEU A 77 -1.31 6.92 -11.47
C LEU A 77 -1.90 6.95 -12.89
N SER A 78 -3.13 6.50 -13.10
CA SER A 78 -3.80 6.60 -14.41
C SER A 78 -4.31 8.01 -14.75
N LEU A 79 -4.39 8.90 -13.76
CA LEU A 79 -4.82 10.29 -13.94
C LEU A 79 -3.62 11.24 -14.07
N PRO A 80 -3.77 12.43 -14.67
CA PRO A 80 -2.70 13.42 -14.73
C PRO A 80 -2.14 13.78 -13.35
N ARG A 81 -0.84 14.10 -13.28
CA ARG A 81 -0.16 14.44 -12.01
C ARG A 81 -0.68 15.72 -11.38
N GLU A 82 -1.11 16.65 -12.22
CA GLU A 82 -1.70 17.92 -11.82
C GLU A 82 -3.04 17.70 -11.12
N GLU A 83 -3.74 16.62 -11.46
CA GLU A 83 -5.01 16.25 -10.83
C GLU A 83 -4.84 15.46 -9.54
N VAL A 84 -3.84 14.58 -9.49
CA VAL A 84 -3.54 13.74 -8.32
C VAL A 84 -2.03 13.77 -8.03
N PRO A 85 -1.51 14.81 -7.37
CA PRO A 85 -0.08 14.96 -7.05
C PRO A 85 0.37 14.10 -5.86
N PHE A 86 -0.56 13.67 -5.02
CA PHE A 86 -0.33 12.78 -3.88
C PHE A 86 -1.62 12.05 -3.53
N VAL A 87 -1.50 10.99 -2.73
CA VAL A 87 -2.63 10.18 -2.27
C VAL A 87 -2.68 10.15 -0.75
N PHE A 88 -3.79 10.60 -0.20
CA PHE A 88 -4.11 10.38 1.22
C PHE A 88 -4.69 8.97 1.40
N VAL A 89 -3.97 8.09 2.07
CA VAL A 89 -4.45 6.76 2.48
C VAL A 89 -4.79 6.83 3.95
N THR A 90 -6.01 6.42 4.32
CA THR A 90 -6.42 6.48 5.72
C THR A 90 -7.38 5.37 6.10
N ASN A 91 -7.23 4.89 7.32
CA ASN A 91 -8.25 4.09 8.00
C ASN A 91 -9.40 4.98 8.45
N SER A 92 -10.56 4.38 8.73
CA SER A 92 -11.75 5.09 9.19
C SER A 92 -11.77 5.38 10.68
N ASP A 93 -10.98 4.68 11.48
CA ASP A 93 -10.98 4.74 12.94
C ASP A 93 -10.06 5.84 13.49
N VAL A 94 -10.06 6.97 12.78
CA VAL A 94 -9.21 8.14 13.05
C VAL A 94 -10.02 9.42 13.18
N LYS A 95 -9.43 10.40 13.87
CA LYS A 95 -9.94 11.75 13.99
C LYS A 95 -8.79 12.76 13.94
N PHE A 96 -8.97 13.79 13.14
CA PHE A 96 -8.08 14.91 12.92
C PHE A 96 -8.60 16.15 13.65
N SER A 97 -7.71 16.93 14.25
CA SER A 97 -8.08 18.29 14.65
C SER A 97 -8.31 19.16 13.40
N PRO A 98 -9.14 20.22 13.50
CA PRO A 98 -9.53 21.02 12.33
C PRO A 98 -8.35 21.65 11.57
N ASP A 99 -7.26 21.94 12.27
CA ASP A 99 -6.03 22.55 11.77
C ASP A 99 -5.02 21.55 11.15
N LEU A 100 -5.16 20.25 11.40
CA LEU A 100 -4.18 19.26 10.94
C LEU A 100 -4.17 19.12 9.42
N LEU A 101 -5.32 18.78 8.82
CA LEU A 101 -5.41 18.51 7.38
C LEU A 101 -5.10 19.74 6.51
N PRO A 102 -5.60 20.97 6.81
CA PRO A 102 -5.25 22.15 6.03
C PRO A 102 -3.74 22.43 6.02
N ASN A 103 -3.09 22.33 7.18
CA ASN A 103 -1.65 22.59 7.28
C ASN A 103 -0.83 21.47 6.61
N LEU A 104 -1.24 20.21 6.78
CA LEU A 104 -0.63 19.06 6.11
C LEU A 104 -0.70 19.21 4.57
N LEU A 105 -1.86 19.58 4.02
CA LEU A 105 -2.01 19.77 2.58
C LEU A 105 -1.11 20.90 2.05
N ARG A 106 -1.05 22.04 2.75
CA ARG A 106 -0.14 23.14 2.38
C ARG A 106 1.31 22.65 2.33
N ASP A 107 1.74 21.93 3.36
CA ASP A 107 3.11 21.41 3.48
C ASP A 107 3.44 20.42 2.36
N VAL A 108 2.56 19.45 2.09
CA VAL A 108 2.76 18.48 1.00
C VAL A 108 2.89 19.20 -0.34
N HIS A 109 1.97 20.12 -0.67
CA HIS A 109 2.03 20.87 -1.93
C HIS A 109 3.31 21.69 -2.09
N GLU A 110 3.74 22.37 -1.03
CA GLU A 110 4.95 23.20 -1.05
C GLU A 110 6.20 22.35 -1.25
N VAL A 111 6.31 21.26 -0.51
CA VAL A 111 7.51 20.41 -0.47
C VAL A 111 7.65 19.54 -1.72
N THR A 112 6.55 19.06 -2.31
CA THR A 112 6.58 18.19 -3.50
C THR A 112 6.56 18.96 -4.82
N ARG A 113 6.62 20.30 -4.81
CA ARG A 113 6.49 21.13 -6.03
C ARG A 113 7.49 20.79 -7.14
N HIS A 114 8.66 20.26 -6.76
CA HIS A 114 9.76 19.92 -7.67
C HIS A 114 9.77 18.45 -8.09
N ASP A 115 8.89 17.63 -7.54
CA ASP A 115 8.86 16.19 -7.82
C ASP A 115 8.47 15.91 -9.28
N ALA A 116 7.70 16.80 -9.92
CA ALA A 116 7.28 16.63 -11.31
C ALA A 116 8.47 16.54 -12.28
N ALA A 117 9.46 17.44 -12.15
CA ALA A 117 10.66 17.42 -12.97
C ALA A 117 11.47 16.13 -12.76
N ARG A 118 11.59 15.69 -11.50
CA ARG A 118 12.27 14.44 -11.16
C ARG A 118 11.56 13.23 -11.77
N MET A 119 10.23 13.22 -11.76
CA MET A 119 9.45 12.16 -12.39
C MET A 119 9.63 12.12 -13.91
N ASP A 120 9.73 13.27 -14.57
CA ASP A 120 9.95 13.36 -16.03
C ASP A 120 11.33 12.80 -16.41
N GLU A 121 12.38 13.13 -15.64
CA GLU A 121 13.72 12.56 -15.82
C GLU A 121 13.70 11.03 -15.69
N LEU A 122 13.04 10.50 -14.65
CA LEU A 122 12.97 9.06 -14.40
C LEU A 122 12.13 8.34 -15.45
N ALA A 123 11.06 8.96 -15.96
CA ALA A 123 10.25 8.42 -17.04
C ALA A 123 11.06 8.35 -18.34
N ALA A 124 11.83 9.38 -18.67
CA ALA A 124 12.73 9.38 -19.82
C ALA A 124 13.83 8.31 -19.69
N GLU A 125 14.40 8.12 -18.49
CA GLU A 125 15.39 7.07 -18.23
C GLU A 125 14.77 5.67 -18.40
N ALA A 126 13.60 5.43 -17.77
CA ALA A 126 12.91 4.14 -17.84
C ALA A 126 12.42 3.79 -19.26
N ALA A 127 12.06 4.79 -20.07
CA ALA A 127 11.65 4.58 -21.47
C ALA A 127 12.80 4.07 -22.36
N ASN A 128 14.06 4.28 -21.95
CA ASN A 128 15.25 3.81 -22.67
C ASN A 128 15.76 2.45 -22.15
N GLU A 129 14.99 1.73 -21.34
CA GLU A 129 15.34 0.36 -20.91
C GLU A 129 15.12 -0.66 -22.05
N PRO A 130 15.98 -1.68 -22.19
CA PRO A 130 17.12 -2.00 -21.32
C PRO A 130 18.30 -1.04 -21.51
N SER A 131 19.00 -0.75 -20.40
CA SER A 131 20.21 0.07 -20.36
C SER A 131 21.43 -0.80 -20.01
N GLU A 132 22.62 -0.20 -19.92
CA GLU A 132 23.83 -0.87 -19.43
C GLU A 132 23.69 -1.40 -18.00
N SER A 133 22.76 -0.83 -17.21
CA SER A 133 22.45 -1.27 -15.85
C SER A 133 21.48 -2.45 -15.79
N SER A 134 20.88 -2.86 -16.91
CA SER A 134 19.87 -3.92 -16.97
C SER A 134 20.53 -5.31 -16.93
N PRO A 135 20.42 -6.07 -15.83
CA PRO A 135 21.00 -7.40 -15.75
C PRO A 135 20.19 -8.39 -16.59
N VAL A 136 20.84 -9.47 -17.03
CA VAL A 136 20.12 -10.61 -17.60
C VAL A 136 19.47 -11.38 -16.44
N LEU A 137 18.15 -11.33 -16.36
CA LEU A 137 17.35 -12.06 -15.38
C LEU A 137 17.15 -13.51 -15.82
N ARG A 138 16.60 -14.32 -14.92
CA ARG A 138 16.20 -15.70 -15.24
C ARG A 138 15.23 -15.71 -16.42
N ARG A 139 15.33 -16.75 -17.25
CA ARG A 139 14.62 -16.89 -18.54
C ARG A 139 15.04 -15.86 -19.61
N GLY A 140 16.16 -15.17 -19.42
CA GLY A 140 16.72 -14.27 -20.44
C GLY A 140 16.04 -12.91 -20.53
N LEU A 141 15.12 -12.58 -19.61
CA LEU A 141 14.50 -11.26 -19.53
C LEU A 141 15.56 -10.22 -19.16
N ARG A 142 15.55 -9.05 -19.82
CA ARG A 142 16.48 -7.95 -19.51
C ARG A 142 15.82 -6.78 -18.78
N VAL A 143 14.50 -6.65 -18.87
CA VAL A 143 13.74 -5.54 -18.29
C VAL A 143 12.67 -6.12 -17.37
N LEU A 144 12.56 -5.58 -16.15
CA LEU A 144 11.58 -6.00 -15.16
C LEU A 144 10.50 -4.92 -15.00
N ARG A 145 9.41 -5.08 -15.76
CA ARG A 145 8.25 -4.18 -15.73
C ARG A 145 6.95 -4.99 -15.76
N SER A 146 6.07 -4.76 -14.79
CA SER A 146 4.70 -5.28 -14.81
C SER A 146 3.85 -4.44 -15.77
N THR A 147 2.94 -5.08 -16.50
CA THR A 147 1.92 -4.36 -17.27
C THR A 147 0.73 -3.99 -16.39
N VAL A 148 -0.14 -3.09 -16.86
CA VAL A 148 -1.37 -2.71 -16.14
C VAL A 148 -2.28 -3.92 -15.87
N ASN A 149 -2.25 -4.91 -16.76
CA ASN A 149 -3.06 -6.13 -16.66
C ASN A 149 -2.37 -7.25 -15.85
N ASP A 150 -1.16 -7.01 -15.34
CA ASP A 150 -0.48 -8.00 -14.52
C ASP A 150 -1.08 -8.00 -13.10
N SER A 151 -1.76 -9.10 -12.77
CA SER A 151 -2.36 -9.33 -11.46
C SER A 151 -1.41 -10.02 -10.49
N ARG A 152 -0.23 -10.46 -10.96
CA ARG A 152 0.73 -11.25 -10.17
C ARG A 152 2.02 -10.49 -9.93
N LEU A 153 2.72 -10.07 -10.97
CA LEU A 153 3.93 -9.29 -10.84
C LEU A 153 3.58 -7.82 -10.62
N SER A 154 4.20 -7.22 -9.62
CA SER A 154 4.14 -5.79 -9.39
C SER A 154 5.54 -5.21 -9.45
N THR A 155 5.71 -4.16 -10.23
CA THR A 155 6.91 -3.33 -10.26
C THR A 155 6.50 -1.86 -10.12
N SER A 156 7.45 -1.01 -9.74
CA SER A 156 7.23 0.43 -9.84
C SER A 156 7.19 0.88 -11.32
N ALA A 157 6.49 1.99 -11.58
CA ALA A 157 6.37 2.54 -12.92
C ALA A 157 7.66 3.25 -13.37
N LEU A 158 8.34 3.95 -12.45
CA LEU A 158 9.40 4.91 -12.75
C LEU A 158 10.73 4.64 -12.04
N LEU A 159 10.94 3.51 -11.34
CA LEU A 159 12.28 3.20 -10.83
C LEU A 159 13.15 2.66 -11.97
N PRO A 160 14.18 3.39 -12.45
CA PRO A 160 15.02 2.91 -13.54
C PRO A 160 15.96 1.79 -13.05
N ASP A 161 16.38 0.94 -13.98
CA ASP A 161 17.27 -0.19 -13.71
C ASP A 161 18.58 0.23 -13.01
N ARG A 162 19.13 1.40 -13.37
CA ARG A 162 20.29 1.98 -12.69
C ARG A 162 20.09 2.11 -11.18
N ILE A 163 18.91 2.55 -10.72
CA ILE A 163 18.62 2.68 -9.29
C ILE A 163 18.16 1.33 -8.71
N ARG A 164 17.36 0.56 -9.46
CA ARG A 164 16.84 -0.75 -9.05
C ARG A 164 17.95 -1.72 -8.67
N TYR A 165 19.02 -1.75 -9.46
CA TYR A 165 20.15 -2.67 -9.32
C TYR A 165 21.41 -2.04 -8.75
N ALA A 166 21.38 -0.76 -8.38
CA ALA A 166 22.48 -0.10 -7.67
C ALA A 166 22.78 -0.78 -6.32
N SER A 167 23.99 -0.55 -5.80
CA SER A 167 24.32 -0.94 -4.44
C SER A 167 23.42 -0.20 -3.43
N VAL A 168 23.22 -0.80 -2.24
CA VAL A 168 22.39 -0.19 -1.17
C VAL A 168 22.81 1.26 -0.89
N LYS A 169 24.12 1.52 -0.77
CA LYS A 169 24.66 2.85 -0.47
C LYS A 169 24.39 3.90 -1.56
N GLU A 170 24.33 3.49 -2.81
CA GLU A 170 24.01 4.38 -3.94
C GLU A 170 22.51 4.61 -4.01
N ARG A 171 21.73 3.54 -3.82
CA ARG A 171 20.27 3.59 -3.86
C ARG A 171 19.68 4.44 -2.74
N GLU A 172 20.25 4.41 -1.53
CA GLU A 172 19.88 5.29 -0.41
C GLU A 172 20.08 6.78 -0.70
N LYS A 173 20.83 7.15 -1.75
CA LYS A 173 21.01 8.55 -2.15
C LYS A 173 19.99 8.99 -3.20
N ALA A 174 19.37 8.05 -3.90
CA ALA A 174 18.58 8.30 -5.11
C ALA A 174 17.43 9.29 -4.89
N PHE A 175 16.79 9.21 -3.72
CA PHE A 175 15.67 10.08 -3.34
C PHE A 175 15.91 10.85 -2.02
N SER A 176 17.17 10.97 -1.60
CA SER A 176 17.59 11.64 -0.34
C SER A 176 17.11 13.08 -0.17
N LYS A 177 16.76 13.76 -1.26
CA LYS A 177 16.23 15.14 -1.27
C LYS A 177 14.70 15.24 -1.37
N HIS A 178 14.01 14.09 -1.46
CA HIS A 178 12.57 14.02 -1.68
C HIS A 178 11.89 13.34 -0.49
N TYR A 179 10.69 13.80 -0.17
CA TYR A 179 9.85 13.14 0.81
C TYR A 179 9.02 12.06 0.13
N GLY A 180 9.01 10.87 0.73
CA GLY A 180 8.20 9.79 0.21
C GLY A 180 6.78 9.78 0.79
N HIS A 181 6.66 10.21 2.05
CA HIS A 181 5.39 10.26 2.73
C HIS A 181 5.36 11.25 3.89
N PHE A 182 4.15 11.65 4.27
CA PHE A 182 3.88 12.54 5.39
C PHE A 182 2.93 11.86 6.37
N CYS A 183 3.34 11.80 7.64
CA CYS A 183 2.62 11.14 8.71
C CYS A 183 1.77 12.15 9.48
N ALA A 184 0.46 11.92 9.56
CA ALA A 184 -0.45 12.74 10.37
C ALA A 184 -0.26 12.52 11.89
N TYR A 185 0.52 11.51 12.28
CA TYR A 185 0.76 11.16 13.68
C TYR A 185 2.22 10.83 13.95
N LEU A 186 2.75 11.45 15.00
CA LEU A 186 4.07 11.14 15.53
C LEU A 186 3.98 9.89 16.42
N LYS A 187 4.30 8.71 15.87
CA LYS A 187 4.56 7.40 16.53
C LYS A 187 4.56 6.28 15.46
N SER A 188 4.73 5.03 15.89
CA SER A 188 4.76 3.80 15.09
C SER A 188 3.49 3.46 14.28
N SER A 189 2.61 4.43 13.98
CA SER A 189 1.34 4.20 13.26
C SER A 189 1.11 5.21 12.14
N CYS A 190 2.17 5.67 11.48
CA CYS A 190 2.10 6.64 10.37
C CYS A 190 1.08 6.24 9.29
N PHE A 191 1.11 4.96 8.86
CA PHE A 191 0.26 4.44 7.78
C PHE A 191 -1.21 4.26 8.16
N THR A 192 -1.59 4.51 9.42
CA THR A 192 -3.01 4.65 9.77
C THR A 192 -3.64 5.82 9.01
N SER A 193 -2.90 6.93 8.82
CA SER A 193 -3.29 8.06 7.98
C SER A 193 -2.04 8.74 7.42
N VAL A 194 -1.76 8.48 6.14
CA VAL A 194 -0.52 8.88 5.47
C VAL A 194 -0.79 9.57 4.13
N MET A 195 -0.06 10.64 3.85
CA MET A 195 0.02 11.21 2.49
C MET A 195 1.21 10.57 1.77
N LEU A 196 0.95 9.77 0.75
CA LEU A 196 1.98 9.23 -0.13
C LEU A 196 2.20 10.16 -1.31
N THR A 197 3.46 10.55 -1.56
CA THR A 197 3.78 11.40 -2.71
C THR A 197 3.68 10.59 -4.00
N ARG A 198 3.29 11.24 -5.10
CA ARG A 198 3.23 10.54 -6.39
C ARG A 198 4.60 10.01 -6.83
N LEU A 199 5.68 10.73 -6.52
CA LEU A 199 7.04 10.26 -6.76
C LEU A 199 7.34 8.95 -6.02
N ALA A 200 6.95 8.83 -4.75
CA ALA A 200 7.08 7.57 -4.01
C ALA A 200 6.23 6.45 -4.62
N ILE A 201 4.94 6.70 -4.89
CA ILE A 201 4.06 5.69 -5.49
C ILE A 201 4.63 5.18 -6.82
N SER A 202 5.17 6.10 -7.63
CA SER A 202 5.73 5.76 -8.93
C SER A 202 7.08 5.03 -8.88
N THR A 203 7.87 5.13 -7.80
CA THR A 203 9.25 4.59 -7.74
C THR A 203 9.43 3.48 -6.70
N VAL A 204 8.72 3.54 -5.59
CA VAL A 204 8.61 2.45 -4.61
C VAL A 204 7.65 1.38 -5.10
N GLY A 205 6.65 1.79 -5.89
CA GLY A 205 5.59 0.95 -6.41
C GLY A 205 4.41 0.82 -5.44
N TYR A 206 3.67 -0.28 -5.61
CA TYR A 206 2.46 -0.58 -4.86
C TYR A 206 2.74 -1.30 -3.54
N PHE A 207 1.76 -1.33 -2.63
CA PHE A 207 1.83 -2.17 -1.42
C PHE A 207 1.88 -3.64 -1.82
N ASP A 208 2.68 -4.45 -1.10
CA ASP A 208 2.81 -5.87 -1.38
C ASP A 208 1.56 -6.62 -0.92
N GLU A 209 0.76 -7.09 -1.88
CA GLU A 209 -0.54 -7.74 -1.63
C GLU A 209 -0.43 -9.13 -0.99
N ASN A 210 0.80 -9.65 -0.79
CA ASN A 210 1.00 -10.88 -0.03
C ASN A 210 0.87 -10.66 1.49
N PHE A 211 0.98 -9.42 1.97
CA PHE A 211 0.55 -9.05 3.32
C PHE A 211 -0.98 -9.01 3.35
N TYR A 212 -1.56 -10.12 3.78
CA TYR A 212 -2.98 -10.39 3.67
C TYR A 212 -3.52 -11.03 4.96
N PRO A 213 -4.66 -10.57 5.50
CA PRO A 213 -5.54 -9.56 4.92
C PRO A 213 -5.09 -8.12 5.24
N ASP A 214 -4.36 -7.90 6.33
CA ASP A 214 -3.83 -6.61 6.77
C ASP A 214 -2.68 -6.79 7.78
N CYS A 215 -2.05 -5.69 8.17
CA CYS A 215 -0.85 -5.58 9.01
C CYS A 215 0.47 -5.97 8.32
N VAL A 216 1.53 -5.22 8.65
CA VAL A 216 2.92 -5.34 8.16
C VAL A 216 3.16 -4.78 6.75
N GLU A 217 2.12 -4.54 5.96
CA GLU A 217 2.23 -3.85 4.67
C GLU A 217 2.80 -2.43 4.81
N ASP A 218 2.53 -1.78 5.92
CA ASP A 218 3.03 -0.46 6.30
C ASP A 218 4.54 -0.50 6.59
N VAL A 219 4.99 -1.50 7.36
CA VAL A 219 6.40 -1.75 7.65
C VAL A 219 7.15 -2.06 6.36
N ASP A 220 6.59 -2.94 5.51
CA ASP A 220 7.16 -3.26 4.20
C ASP A 220 7.35 -2.01 3.33
N TYR A 221 6.30 -1.20 3.19
CA TYR A 221 6.35 0.00 2.37
C TYR A 221 7.35 1.02 2.93
N SER A 222 7.38 1.20 4.26
CA SER A 222 8.32 2.09 4.96
C SER A 222 9.78 1.68 4.76
N LEU A 223 10.07 0.37 4.83
CA LEU A 223 11.41 -0.15 4.60
C LEU A 223 11.84 0.09 3.15
N ARG A 224 10.95 -0.10 2.18
CA ARG A 224 11.24 0.18 0.76
C ARG A 224 11.50 1.67 0.50
N LEU A 225 10.72 2.55 1.11
CA LEU A 225 10.96 3.99 1.06
C LEU A 225 12.36 4.36 1.58
N ARG A 226 12.71 3.84 2.77
CA ARG A 226 14.00 4.11 3.40
C ARG A 226 15.18 3.60 2.57
N LEU A 227 15.07 2.39 2.01
CA LEU A 227 16.12 1.79 1.17
C LEU A 227 16.27 2.46 -0.20
N LEU A 228 15.33 3.31 -0.60
CA LEU A 228 15.42 4.23 -1.73
C LEU A 228 15.92 5.64 -1.33
N GLY A 229 16.09 5.89 -0.03
CA GLY A 229 16.55 7.16 0.49
C GLY A 229 15.46 8.21 0.68
N PHE A 230 14.18 7.88 0.53
CA PHE A 230 13.13 8.87 0.76
C PHE A 230 13.13 9.36 2.20
N GLN A 231 12.92 10.66 2.36
CA GLN A 231 12.66 11.24 3.68
C GLN A 231 11.23 10.96 4.12
N GLU A 232 11.06 10.79 5.42
CA GLU A 232 9.77 10.76 6.11
C GLU A 232 9.50 12.13 6.72
N ARG A 233 8.30 12.68 6.52
CA ARG A 233 7.88 13.93 7.15
C ARG A 233 6.87 13.63 8.24
N ASN A 234 7.32 13.76 9.49
CA ASN A 234 6.41 13.71 10.63
C ASN A 234 5.77 15.08 10.86
N VAL A 235 4.45 15.14 10.76
CA VAL A 235 3.72 16.39 10.89
C VAL A 235 3.25 16.60 12.33
N LEU A 236 3.56 17.77 12.88
CA LEU A 236 3.26 18.16 14.26
C LEU A 236 2.11 19.17 14.38
N TYR A 237 1.31 19.32 13.32
CA TYR A 237 0.15 20.21 13.33
C TYR A 237 -1.04 19.55 14.02
N GLY A 238 -1.58 20.22 15.02
CA GLY A 238 -2.82 19.79 15.65
C GLY A 238 -2.72 18.47 16.40
N LYS A 239 -3.86 17.77 16.50
CA LYS A 239 -4.00 16.48 17.19
C LYS A 239 -4.52 15.43 16.22
N PHE A 240 -3.95 14.25 16.32
CA PHE A 240 -4.44 13.05 15.66
C PHE A 240 -4.80 12.01 16.71
N LEU A 241 -6.00 11.45 16.58
CA LEU A 241 -6.49 10.38 17.42
C LEU A 241 -6.74 9.16 16.55
N HIS A 242 -6.07 8.06 16.85
CA HIS A 242 -6.35 6.74 16.30
C HIS A 242 -7.02 5.90 17.37
N ARG A 243 -8.25 5.46 17.10
CA ARG A 243 -9.02 4.60 18.02
C ARG A 243 -8.40 3.21 18.14
N GLY A 244 -7.73 2.76 17.09
CA GLY A 244 -6.94 1.54 17.07
C GLY A 244 -7.78 0.31 16.84
N SER A 245 -7.40 -0.49 15.84
CA SER A 245 -7.87 -1.87 15.69
C SER A 245 -9.40 -2.00 15.65
N SER A 246 -10.11 -1.04 15.06
CA SER A 246 -11.59 -1.07 15.05
C SER A 246 -12.17 -2.33 14.40
N ASN A 247 -11.66 -2.75 13.23
CA ASN A 247 -12.13 -3.99 12.58
C ASN A 247 -11.89 -5.23 13.46
N ILE A 248 -10.77 -5.27 14.19
CA ILE A 248 -10.48 -6.35 15.14
C ILE A 248 -11.50 -6.33 16.28
N ARG A 249 -11.73 -5.17 16.89
CA ARG A 249 -12.71 -5.03 17.98
C ARG A 249 -14.11 -5.44 17.51
N PHE A 250 -14.57 -4.90 16.40
CA PHE A 250 -15.87 -5.25 15.82
C PHE A 250 -15.94 -6.73 15.46
N SER A 251 -14.86 -7.31 14.91
CA SER A 251 -14.83 -8.74 14.60
C SER A 251 -14.96 -9.63 15.83
N ASN A 252 -14.60 -9.16 17.03
CA ASN A 252 -14.76 -9.88 18.29
C ASN A 252 -16.12 -9.65 18.95
N GLU A 253 -16.78 -8.53 18.65
CA GLU A 253 -18.09 -8.14 19.22
C GLU A 253 -19.27 -8.60 18.37
N MET A 254 -19.07 -8.80 17.07
CA MET A 254 -20.12 -9.10 16.09
C MET A 254 -20.05 -10.55 15.60
N GLU A 255 -21.23 -11.13 15.37
CA GLU A 255 -21.40 -12.48 14.82
C GLU A 255 -21.84 -12.46 13.34
N LEU A 256 -21.50 -11.38 12.63
CA LEU A 256 -21.73 -11.24 11.19
C LEU A 256 -20.74 -12.12 10.39
N PRO A 257 -21.11 -12.62 9.19
CA PRO A 257 -20.22 -13.47 8.39
C PRO A 257 -18.82 -12.88 8.15
N ASP A 258 -18.73 -11.60 7.78
CA ASP A 258 -17.46 -10.92 7.55
C ASP A 258 -16.63 -10.77 8.84
N ALA A 259 -17.28 -10.57 9.98
CA ALA A 259 -16.64 -10.51 11.30
C ALA A 259 -16.03 -11.86 11.69
N LEU A 260 -16.79 -12.95 11.51
CA LEU A 260 -16.32 -14.31 11.75
C LEU A 260 -15.18 -14.69 10.81
N TRP A 261 -15.30 -14.34 9.52
CA TRP A 261 -14.25 -14.55 8.53
C TRP A 261 -12.96 -13.86 8.94
N TYR A 262 -13.03 -12.57 9.32
CA TYR A 262 -11.86 -11.80 9.70
C TYR A 262 -11.21 -12.34 10.98
N ARG A 263 -12.02 -12.72 11.98
CA ARG A 263 -11.55 -13.33 13.23
C ARG A 263 -10.76 -14.62 12.97
N ARG A 264 -11.26 -15.48 12.07
CA ARG A 264 -10.60 -16.73 11.66
C ARG A 264 -9.32 -16.47 10.89
N VAL A 265 -9.34 -15.60 9.88
CA VAL A 265 -8.14 -15.32 9.08
C VAL A 265 -7.05 -14.67 9.94
N LYS A 266 -7.42 -13.73 10.81
CA LYS A 266 -6.45 -13.05 11.68
C LYS A 266 -5.73 -14.01 12.63
N SER A 267 -6.42 -15.04 13.13
CA SER A 267 -5.82 -16.03 14.04
C SER A 267 -4.71 -16.86 13.38
N LEU A 268 -4.64 -16.90 12.05
CA LEU A 268 -3.57 -17.57 11.32
C LEU A 268 -2.22 -16.84 11.38
N MET A 269 -2.19 -15.54 11.73
CA MET A 269 -0.97 -14.73 11.79
C MET A 269 -0.11 -14.82 10.50
N THR A 270 -0.78 -14.88 9.34
CA THR A 270 -0.24 -15.13 8.00
C THR A 270 0.94 -14.25 7.61
N ASN A 271 0.98 -13.01 8.12
CA ASN A 271 1.95 -12.00 7.70
C ASN A 271 3.29 -12.11 8.42
N GLN A 272 3.34 -12.70 9.62
CA GLN A 272 4.60 -12.91 10.32
C GLN A 272 5.58 -13.83 9.58
N PRO A 273 5.19 -15.05 9.13
CA PRO A 273 6.11 -15.90 8.38
C PRO A 273 6.49 -15.29 7.02
N TYR A 274 5.55 -14.60 6.35
CA TYR A 274 5.87 -13.89 5.11
C TYR A 274 6.88 -12.76 5.32
N ALA A 275 6.70 -11.95 6.37
CA ALA A 275 7.62 -10.88 6.74
C ALA A 275 9.01 -11.41 7.09
N VAL A 276 9.09 -12.50 7.86
CA VAL A 276 10.37 -13.13 8.22
C VAL A 276 11.07 -13.65 6.98
N MET A 277 10.35 -14.30 6.06
CA MET A 277 10.93 -14.79 4.80
C MET A 277 11.39 -13.64 3.89
N LYS A 278 10.60 -12.56 3.79
CA LYS A 278 10.92 -11.41 2.94
C LYS A 278 12.05 -10.57 3.52
N TRP A 279 12.08 -10.31 4.82
CA TRP A 279 13.02 -9.35 5.43
C TRP A 279 14.06 -10.01 6.35
N ASN A 280 14.11 -11.34 6.41
CA ASN A 280 15.02 -12.11 7.26
C ASN A 280 14.92 -11.70 8.74
N GLY A 281 13.67 -11.55 9.20
CA GLY A 281 13.26 -11.16 10.56
C GLY A 281 12.65 -9.76 10.65
N LEU A 282 11.60 -9.61 11.48
CA LEU A 282 10.96 -8.30 11.74
C LEU A 282 11.89 -7.29 12.45
N LYS A 283 12.93 -7.78 13.14
CA LYS A 283 13.94 -6.93 13.79
C LYS A 283 14.89 -6.23 12.82
N ALA A 284 14.78 -6.48 11.50
CA ALA A 284 15.64 -5.88 10.48
C ALA A 284 15.56 -4.33 10.43
N CYS A 285 14.65 -3.69 11.16
CA CYS A 285 14.66 -2.24 11.33
C CYS A 285 15.71 -1.73 12.34
N CYS A 286 16.22 -2.55 13.26
CA CYS A 286 17.16 -2.14 14.30
C CYS A 286 18.64 -2.29 13.89
N ASP A 287 18.99 -3.36 13.16
CA ASP A 287 20.39 -3.74 12.86
C ASP A 287 20.88 -3.24 11.48
N GLY A 288 20.23 -2.20 10.94
CA GLY A 288 20.36 -1.76 9.56
C GLY A 288 19.34 -2.45 8.65
N CYS A 289 18.73 -1.68 7.75
CA CYS A 289 17.66 -2.18 6.89
C CYS A 289 18.20 -3.23 5.92
N LYS A 290 17.89 -4.50 6.18
CA LYS A 290 18.15 -5.59 5.24
C LYS A 290 17.33 -5.39 3.97
N GLU A 291 17.89 -5.73 2.82
CA GLU A 291 17.15 -5.78 1.56
C GLU A 291 16.14 -6.95 1.56
N PRO A 292 15.01 -6.83 0.82
CA PRO A 292 14.08 -7.94 0.71
C PRO A 292 14.76 -9.14 0.05
N TYR A 293 14.54 -10.33 0.61
CA TYR A 293 15.11 -11.60 0.19
C TYR A 293 16.63 -11.56 0.08
N ASP A 294 17.29 -10.87 1.03
CA ASP A 294 18.75 -10.68 1.07
C ASP A 294 19.29 -10.04 -0.25
N GLY A 295 18.48 -9.18 -0.87
CA GLY A 295 18.81 -8.47 -2.10
C GLY A 295 18.79 -9.34 -3.36
N MET A 296 18.17 -10.54 -3.31
CA MET A 296 17.98 -11.40 -4.49
C MET A 296 16.83 -10.95 -5.40
N VAL A 297 15.91 -10.14 -4.88
CA VAL A 297 14.76 -9.60 -5.61
C VAL A 297 14.81 -8.08 -5.48
N PRO A 298 14.57 -7.32 -6.55
CA PRO A 298 14.61 -5.87 -6.46
C PRO A 298 13.59 -5.30 -5.50
N LEU A 299 13.93 -4.14 -4.95
CA LEU A 299 13.21 -3.53 -3.84
C LEU A 299 11.75 -3.18 -4.17
N ASP A 300 11.48 -2.75 -5.40
CA ASP A 300 10.14 -2.35 -5.87
C ASP A 300 9.29 -3.52 -6.35
N VAL A 301 9.80 -4.74 -6.24
CA VAL A 301 9.22 -5.93 -6.86
C VAL A 301 8.60 -6.86 -5.83
N TRP A 302 7.38 -7.30 -6.11
CA TRP A 302 6.78 -8.44 -5.43
C TRP A 302 5.93 -9.24 -6.43
N VAL A 303 5.77 -10.53 -6.16
CA VAL A 303 4.95 -11.44 -6.97
C VAL A 303 3.86 -12.01 -6.10
N LYS A 304 2.60 -11.77 -6.47
CA LYS A 304 1.41 -12.22 -5.73
C LYS A 304 1.30 -13.74 -5.73
N ASP A 305 1.18 -14.32 -4.54
CA ASP A 305 0.79 -15.72 -4.34
C ASP A 305 -0.73 -15.80 -4.14
N GLU A 306 -1.48 -15.72 -5.24
CA GLU A 306 -2.94 -15.82 -5.22
C GLU A 306 -3.41 -17.18 -4.67
N ALA A 307 -2.63 -18.24 -4.88
CA ALA A 307 -2.96 -19.56 -4.34
C ALA A 307 -2.90 -19.57 -2.81
N ARG A 308 -1.90 -18.93 -2.20
CA ARG A 308 -1.82 -18.71 -0.76
C ARG A 308 -3.00 -17.88 -0.25
N ILE A 309 -3.29 -16.76 -0.90
CA ILE A 309 -4.41 -15.88 -0.51
C ILE A 309 -5.74 -16.65 -0.58
N GLN A 310 -5.95 -17.47 -1.63
CA GLN A 310 -7.16 -18.26 -1.76
C GLN A 310 -7.30 -19.31 -0.65
N ARG A 311 -6.22 -19.99 -0.25
CA ARG A 311 -6.26 -20.92 0.90
C ARG A 311 -6.65 -20.21 2.19
N ILE A 312 -6.15 -19.00 2.40
CA ILE A 312 -6.48 -18.18 3.58
C ILE A 312 -7.97 -17.79 3.56
N ARG A 313 -8.49 -17.34 2.40
CA ARG A 313 -9.91 -16.99 2.22
C ARG A 313 -10.85 -18.17 2.51
N VAL A 314 -10.55 -19.33 1.94
CA VAL A 314 -11.33 -20.57 2.12
C VAL A 314 -11.34 -21.01 3.59
N TYR A 315 -10.22 -20.86 4.31
CA TYR A 315 -10.19 -21.09 5.76
C TYR A 315 -11.06 -20.08 6.53
N GLY A 316 -11.02 -18.79 6.13
CA GLY A 316 -11.86 -17.76 6.70
C GLY A 316 -13.35 -18.08 6.59
N HIS A 317 -13.79 -18.66 5.46
CA HIS A 317 -15.18 -19.09 5.23
C HIS A 317 -15.55 -20.41 5.92
N ASP A 318 -14.66 -21.02 6.71
CA ASP A 318 -14.87 -22.33 7.35
C ASP A 318 -15.07 -23.50 6.37
N GLU A 319 -14.70 -23.32 5.10
CA GLU A 319 -14.80 -24.38 4.09
C GLU A 319 -13.72 -25.47 4.30
N ILE A 320 -12.61 -25.10 4.95
CA ILE A 320 -11.59 -26.03 5.43
C ILE A 320 -11.40 -25.87 6.93
N ARG A 321 -11.47 -27.00 7.66
CA ARG A 321 -11.31 -27.02 9.13
C ARG A 321 -9.86 -27.10 9.58
N ARG A 322 -8.97 -27.65 8.74
CA ARG A 322 -7.54 -27.74 9.04
C ARG A 322 -6.87 -26.43 8.67
N VAL A 323 -5.98 -25.96 9.54
CA VAL A 323 -5.14 -24.79 9.29
C VAL A 323 -4.38 -25.01 7.97
N PRO A 324 -4.56 -24.16 6.95
CA PRO A 324 -3.88 -24.32 5.67
C PRO A 324 -2.38 -24.01 5.79
N SER A 325 -1.58 -24.47 4.83
CA SER A 325 -0.23 -23.90 4.67
C SER A 325 -0.35 -22.43 4.27
N ILE A 326 0.20 -21.58 5.12
CA ILE A 326 0.27 -20.12 4.97
C ILE A 326 1.62 -19.66 4.42
N ASP A 327 2.48 -20.60 4.02
CA ASP A 327 3.79 -20.29 3.46
C ASP A 327 3.66 -19.74 2.05
N TYR A 328 4.52 -18.77 1.75
CA TYR A 328 4.62 -18.17 0.42
C TYR A 328 5.43 -19.06 -0.52
N ASP A 329 4.93 -19.27 -1.75
CA ASP A 329 5.64 -20.05 -2.75
C ASP A 329 6.84 -19.28 -3.33
N ARG A 330 8.03 -19.54 -2.76
CA ARG A 330 9.30 -18.92 -3.19
C ARG A 330 9.65 -19.19 -4.66
N ARG A 331 9.03 -20.20 -5.30
CA ARG A 331 9.27 -20.48 -6.73
C ARG A 331 8.76 -19.34 -7.62
N LEU A 332 7.78 -18.58 -7.15
CA LEU A 332 7.25 -17.39 -7.82
C LEU A 332 8.31 -16.29 -8.00
N LEU A 333 9.35 -16.27 -7.15
CA LEU A 333 10.43 -15.30 -7.25
C LEU A 333 11.50 -15.69 -8.28
N HIS A 334 11.54 -16.94 -8.74
CA HIS A 334 12.59 -17.39 -9.67
C HIS A 334 12.74 -16.52 -10.93
N PRO A 335 11.67 -16.08 -11.61
CA PRO A 335 11.80 -15.27 -12.82
C PRO A 335 12.37 -13.87 -12.57
N VAL A 336 12.20 -13.32 -11.36
CA VAL A 336 12.54 -11.92 -11.03
C VAL A 336 13.85 -11.78 -10.23
N ARG A 337 14.53 -12.90 -9.98
CA ARG A 337 15.80 -12.90 -9.26
C ARG A 337 16.93 -12.31 -10.10
N ASN A 338 17.69 -11.39 -9.51
CA ASN A 338 18.85 -10.75 -10.13
C ASN A 338 20.20 -11.39 -9.74
N LYS A 339 20.21 -12.24 -8.70
CA LYS A 339 21.39 -13.03 -8.28
C LYS A 339 21.22 -14.51 -8.62
N GLY A 340 22.34 -15.16 -8.94
CA GLY A 340 22.46 -16.62 -8.99
C GLY A 340 22.06 -17.25 -7.65
N ARG A 341 21.76 -18.56 -7.64
CA ARG A 341 21.55 -19.26 -6.37
C ARG A 341 22.86 -19.35 -5.61
#